data_AF-A0A2S9F9B3-F1
#
_entry.id   AF-A0A2S9F9B3-F1
#
_cell.length_a   1.000
_cell.length_b   1.000
_cell.length_c   1.000
_cell.angle_alpha   90.00
_cell.angle_beta   90.00
_cell.angle_gamma   90.00
#
_symmetry.space_group_name_H-M   'P 1'
#
loop_
_entity.id
_entity.type
_entity.pdbx_description
1 polymer ?
#
loop_
_entity_poly.entity_id
_entity_poly.type
_entity_poly.pdbx_seq_one_letter_code
_entity_poly.pdbx_strand_id
1 'polypeptide(L)' 'MVVKSVLLFVLAAILEIGGAWLVWQGVREHRGWLWVGAGVIALGAYGFVAAFQPDAHFGRVLAAYGG' A
#
# COMPACT_ATOMS: atom_id res chain seq x y z
N MET A 1 21.34 -2.61 5.02
CA MET A 1 20.55 -1.40 4.68
C MET A 1 19.67 -1.62 3.45
N VAL A 2 20.18 -2.13 2.32
CA VAL A 2 19.39 -2.38 1.09
C VAL A 2 18.26 -3.40 1.26
N VAL A 3 18.51 -4.55 1.91
CA VAL A 3 17.50 -5.62 2.08
C VAL A 3 16.26 -5.14 2.85
N LYS A 4 16.45 -4.31 3.89
CA LYS A 4 15.35 -3.73 4.67
C LYS A 4 14.47 -2.82 3.80
N SER A 5 15.06 -2.00 2.95
CA SER A 5 14.32 -1.11 2.05
C SER A 5 13.56 -1.86 0.97
N VAL A 6 14.15 -2.93 0.42
CA VAL A 6 13.48 -3.82 -0.55
C VAL A 6 12.28 -4.52 0.09
N LEU A 7 12.43 -5.03 1.33
CA LEU A 7 11.33 -5.66 2.06
C LEU A 7 10.19 -4.70 2.36
N LEU A 8 10.50 -3.47 2.81
CA LEU A 8 9.49 -2.43 3.05
C LEU A 8 8.78 -2.04 1.75
N PHE A 9 9.49 -1.96 0.64
CA PHE A 9 8.91 -1.62 -0.66
C PHE A 9 7.96 -2.71 -1.17
N VAL A 10 8.35 -3.98 -1.12
CA VAL A 10 7.47 -5.09 -1.52
C VAL A 10 6.24 -5.16 -0.62
N LEU A 11 6.42 -4.96 0.70
CA LEU A 11 5.30 -4.92 1.64
C LEU A 11 4.34 -3.76 1.34
N ALA A 12 4.89 -2.58 1.04
CA ALA A 12 4.12 -1.40 0.68
C ALA A 12 3.30 -1.62 -0.60
N ALA A 13 3.91 -2.18 -1.65
CA ALA A 13 3.23 -2.48 -2.92
C ALA A 13 2.08 -3.50 -2.74
N ILE A 14 2.27 -4.52 -1.91
CA ILE A 14 1.23 -5.51 -1.59
C ILE A 14 0.07 -4.85 -0.82
N LEU A 15 0.38 -3.99 0.16
CA LEU A 15 -0.64 -3.29 0.95
C LEU A 15 -1.42 -2.27 0.12
N GLU A 16 -0.76 -1.55 -0.78
CA GLU A 16 -1.38 -0.55 -1.65
C GLU A 16 -2.32 -1.22 -2.67
N ILE A 17 -1.79 -2.13 -3.49
CA ILE A 17 -2.57 -2.80 -4.55
C ILE A 17 -3.61 -3.75 -3.94
N GLY A 18 -3.22 -4.52 -2.91
CA GLY A 18 -4.11 -5.44 -2.22
C GLY A 18 -5.21 -4.72 -1.43
N GLY A 19 -4.88 -3.61 -0.76
CA GLY A 19 -5.85 -2.79 -0.04
C GLY A 19 -6.89 -2.17 -0.96
N ALA A 20 -6.46 -1.60 -2.09
CA ALA A 20 -7.36 -1.06 -3.11
C ALA A 20 -8.26 -2.16 -3.72
N TRP A 21 -7.71 -3.35 -3.99
CA TRP A 21 -8.47 -4.49 -4.50
C TRP A 21 -9.52 -5.00 -3.49
N LEU A 22 -9.19 -5.06 -2.20
CA LEU A 22 -10.12 -5.46 -1.13
C LEU A 22 -11.28 -4.47 -0.97
N VAL A 23 -10.99 -3.17 -1.05
CA VAL A 23 -12.04 -2.13 -1.07
C VAL A 23 -12.91 -2.28 -2.30
N TRP A 24 -12.31 -2.45 -3.47
CA TRP A 24 -13.06 -2.65 -4.72
C TRP A 24 -13.96 -3.88 -4.67
N GLN A 25 -13.46 -5.00 -4.16
CA GLN A 25 -14.23 -6.22 -3.93
C GLN A 25 -15.39 -6.00 -2.94
N GLY A 26 -15.15 -5.31 -1.83
CA GLY A 26 -16.19 -5.04 -0.85
C GLY A 26 -17.30 -4.14 -1.37
N VAL A 27 -16.95 -3.14 -2.19
CA VAL A 27 -17.90 -2.16 -2.76
C VAL A 27 -18.62 -2.70 -3.99
N ARG A 28 -17.90 -3.27 -4.98
CA ARG A 28 -18.48 -3.70 -6.26
C ARG A 28 -19.03 -5.12 -6.24
N GLU A 29 -18.41 -6.04 -5.52
CA GLU A 29 -18.86 -7.44 -5.46
C GLU A 29 -19.89 -7.66 -4.34
N HIS A 30 -20.31 -6.59 -3.63
CA HIS A 30 -21.17 -6.65 -2.44
C HIS A 30 -20.69 -7.68 -1.39
N ARG A 31 -19.39 -7.98 -1.38
CA ARG A 31 -18.76 -8.99 -0.51
C ARG A 31 -18.85 -8.62 0.98
N GLY A 32 -19.23 -7.37 1.28
CA GLY A 32 -19.60 -6.87 2.59
C GLY A 32 -18.60 -5.86 3.16
N TRP A 33 -19.04 -5.13 4.19
CA TRP A 33 -18.27 -4.09 4.87
C TRP A 33 -16.95 -4.59 5.50
N LEU A 34 -16.85 -5.89 5.79
CA LEU A 34 -15.62 -6.50 6.30
C LEU A 34 -14.46 -6.42 5.28
N TRP A 35 -14.74 -6.58 3.98
CA TRP A 35 -13.73 -6.49 2.92
C TRP A 35 -13.28 -5.04 2.70
N VAL A 36 -14.23 -4.10 2.79
CA VAL A 36 -13.93 -2.66 2.75
C VAL A 36 -13.09 -2.25 3.96
N GLY A 37 -13.47 -2.68 5.17
CA GLY A 37 -12.73 -2.39 6.40
C GLY A 37 -11.31 -2.96 6.37
N ALA A 38 -11.14 -4.20 5.92
CA ALA A 38 -9.82 -4.81 5.74
C ALA A 38 -8.96 -4.04 4.72
N GLY A 39 -9.55 -3.62 3.60
CA GLY A 39 -8.87 -2.81 2.60
C GLY A 39 -8.45 -1.42 3.11
N VAL A 40 -9.31 -0.74 3.88
CA VAL A 40 -9.00 0.56 4.49
C VAL A 40 -7.89 0.42 5.54
N ILE A 41 -7.91 -0.63 6.36
CA ILE A 41 -6.84 -0.89 7.33
C ILE A 41 -5.52 -1.19 6.61
N ALA A 42 -5.54 -1.97 5.52
CA ALA A 42 -4.35 -2.25 4.72
C ALA A 42 -3.76 -0.98 4.08
N LEU A 43 -4.61 -0.10 3.53
CA LEU A 43 -4.20 1.19 2.97
C LEU A 43 -3.67 2.15 4.04
N GLY A 44 -4.30 2.17 5.23
CA GLY A 44 -3.78 2.91 6.37
C GLY A 44 -2.39 2.41 6.79
N ALA A 45 -2.23 1.09 6.93
CA ALA A 45 -0.95 0.46 7.26
C ALA A 45 0.13 0.75 6.21
N TYR A 46 -0.21 0.75 4.91
CA TYR A 46 0.69 1.20 3.84
C TYR A 46 1.20 2.61 4.08
N GLY A 47 0.31 3.57 4.41
CA GLY A 47 0.70 4.95 4.69
C GLY A 47 1.71 5.05 5.84
N PHE A 48 1.56 4.25 6.90
CA PHE A 48 2.53 4.16 7.99
C PHE A 48 3.85 3.52 7.55
N VAL A 49 3.81 2.42 6.79
CA VAL A 49 5.02 1.76 6.25
C VAL A 49 5.83 2.72 5.37
N ALA A 50 5.16 3.48 4.50
CA ALA A 50 5.78 4.50 3.67
C ALA A 50 6.38 5.65 4.50
N ALA A 51 5.71 6.07 5.58
CA ALA A 51 6.21 7.12 6.48
C ALA A 51 7.43 6.69 7.30
N PHE A 52 7.54 5.39 7.64
CA PHE A 52 8.71 4.83 8.34
C PHE A 52 9.88 4.47 7.42
N GLN A 53 9.77 4.72 6.12
CA GLN A 53 10.82 4.45 5.16
C GLN A 53 11.94 5.51 5.30
N PRO A 54 13.17 5.14 5.72
CA PRO A 54 14.21 6.09 6.13
C PRO A 54 14.92 6.83 4.98
N ASP A 55 14.61 6.51 3.72
CA ASP A 55 15.35 6.98 2.55
C ASP A 55 14.43 7.66 1.52
N ALA A 56 14.64 8.98 1.35
CA ALA A 56 13.91 9.86 0.43
C ALA A 56 14.20 9.61 -1.07
N HIS A 57 14.88 8.52 -1.43
CA HIS A 57 15.09 8.13 -2.83
C HIS A 57 13.81 7.58 -3.49
N PHE A 58 12.88 7.07 -2.68
CA PHE A 58 11.66 6.43 -3.14
C PHE A 58 10.66 7.42 -3.76
N GLY A 59 10.55 8.63 -3.18
CA GLY A 59 9.71 9.70 -3.72
C GLY A 59 10.15 10.20 -5.10
N ARG A 60 11.45 10.11 -5.44
CA ARG A 60 11.94 10.51 -6.77
C ARG A 60 11.62 9.49 -7.85
N VAL A 61 11.63 8.20 -7.53
CA VAL A 61 11.26 7.15 -8.49
C VAL A 61 9.74 7.18 -8.73
N LEU A 62 8.93 7.35 -7.69
CA LEU A 62 7.48 7.49 -7.84
C LEU A 62 7.09 8.79 -8.59
N ALA A 63 7.76 9.92 -8.32
CA ALA A 63 7.52 11.16 -9.07
C ALA A 63 7.98 11.10 -10.54
N ALA A 64 8.90 10.20 -10.88
CA ALA A 64 9.37 10.01 -12.25
C ALA A 64 8.50 9.04 -13.08
N TYR A 65 7.81 8.10 -12.43
CA TYR A 65 6.94 7.11 -13.09
C TYR A 65 5.44 7.33 -12.85
N GLY A 66 5.07 8.20 -11.90
CA GLY A 66 3.69 8.52 -11.53
C GLY A 66 3.09 9.68 -12.34
N GLY A 67 3.28 9.64 -13.67
CA GLY A 67 2.63 10.50 -14.65
C GLY A 67 1.90 9.66 -15.68
#